data_AF-A0A963S013-F1
#
_entry.id   AF-A0A963S013-F1
#
_cell.length_a   1.000
_cell.length_b   1.000
_cell.length_c   1.000
_cell.angle_alpha   90.00
_cell.angle_beta   90.00
_cell.angle_gamma   90.00
#
_symmetry.space_group_name_H-M   'P 1'
#
loop_
_entity.id
_entity.type
_entity.pdbx_description
1 polymer ?
#
loop_
_entity_poly.entity_id
_entity_poly.type
_entity_poly.pdbx_seq_one_letter_code
_entity_poly.pdbx_strand_id
1 'polypeptide(L)'
;MGPGARYLETRCPSAGFLLCAARDKLPLEWTEILFCQTETCGVFGSADLATKQAMGQDQFRFALAVFSEYPTAVSVGLAGEFLRQLTMIGVSDAHYAPDALQAFATRLPAAEFTRVINSRAAISSGTADYYTAVSYLFTGISILAIPPLLMSVSRQNISNSSRSRRTSVEKIKMALALLFSGYVANAAICGIIAHPYDRFQSRIAWIVPLGFIVVSLISAAIFVRNKGGRV
;
A
#
# COMPACT_ATOMS: atom_id res chain seq x y z
N MET A 1 12.67 -8.28 -17.08
CA MET A 1 11.50 -8.93 -17.73
C MET A 1 10.82 -9.85 -16.71
N GLY A 2 9.53 -9.63 -16.42
CA GLY A 2 8.77 -10.42 -15.44
C GLY A 2 8.30 -11.78 -15.96
N PRO A 3 7.82 -12.68 -15.07
CA PRO A 3 7.42 -14.06 -15.43
C PRO A 3 6.26 -14.11 -16.44
N GLY A 4 5.32 -13.17 -16.40
CA GLY A 4 4.21 -13.12 -17.37
C GLY A 4 4.67 -12.80 -18.79
N ALA A 5 5.61 -11.86 -18.95
CA ALA A 5 6.17 -11.54 -20.26
C ALA A 5 6.97 -12.73 -20.82
N ARG A 6 7.76 -13.40 -19.98
CA ARG A 6 8.51 -14.61 -20.36
C ARG A 6 7.57 -15.75 -20.79
N TYR A 7 6.45 -15.95 -20.09
CA TYR A 7 5.45 -16.95 -20.45
C TYR A 7 4.87 -16.69 -21.85
N LEU A 8 4.53 -15.43 -22.16
CA LEU A 8 3.99 -15.08 -23.48
C LEU A 8 5.05 -15.26 -24.58
N GLU A 9 6.32 -14.99 -24.29
CA GLU A 9 7.42 -15.22 -25.22
C GLU A 9 7.62 -16.71 -25.56
N THR A 10 7.46 -17.60 -24.57
CA THR A 10 7.70 -19.03 -24.77
C THR A 10 6.48 -19.79 -25.27
N ARG A 11 5.26 -19.37 -24.91
CA ARG A 11 4.03 -20.13 -25.14
C ARG A 11 3.11 -19.54 -26.20
N CYS A 12 3.32 -18.32 -26.69
CA CYS A 12 2.50 -17.79 -27.78
C CYS A 12 3.00 -18.26 -29.15
N PRO A 13 2.09 -18.62 -30.09
CA PRO A 13 0.63 -18.46 -30.00
C PRO A 13 -0.13 -19.64 -29.36
N SER A 14 0.53 -20.75 -29.03
CA SER A 14 -0.13 -21.99 -28.61
C SER A 14 -0.90 -21.92 -27.28
N ALA A 15 -0.61 -20.94 -26.41
CA ALA A 15 -1.32 -20.74 -25.15
C ALA A 15 -2.77 -20.22 -25.29
N GLY A 16 -3.13 -19.66 -26.45
CA GLY A 16 -4.50 -19.20 -26.71
C GLY A 16 -4.99 -18.08 -25.78
N PHE A 17 -4.09 -17.21 -25.31
CA PHE A 17 -4.47 -15.98 -24.60
C PHE A 17 -4.56 -14.81 -25.57
N LEU A 18 -5.53 -13.91 -25.34
CA LEU A 18 -5.63 -12.66 -26.11
C LEU A 18 -4.36 -11.79 -26.01
N LEU A 19 -3.66 -11.88 -24.87
CA LEU A 19 -2.36 -11.23 -24.65
C LEU A 19 -1.27 -11.66 -25.64
N CYS A 20 -1.41 -12.81 -26.31
CA CYS A 20 -0.46 -13.25 -27.34
C CYS A 20 -0.38 -12.29 -28.53
N ALA A 21 -1.48 -11.60 -28.86
CA ALA A 21 -1.48 -10.60 -29.93
C ALA A 21 -0.64 -9.35 -29.58
N ALA A 22 -0.34 -9.14 -28.29
CA ALA A 22 0.45 -8.02 -27.80
C ALA A 22 1.87 -8.43 -27.38
N ARG A 23 2.31 -9.65 -27.70
CA ARG A 23 3.63 -10.19 -27.32
C ARG A 23 4.78 -9.27 -27.73
N ASP A 24 4.74 -8.76 -28.96
CA ASP A 24 5.85 -7.98 -29.53
C ASP A 24 6.01 -6.59 -28.91
N LYS A 25 5.04 -6.17 -28.09
CA LYS A 25 5.11 -4.91 -27.34
C LYS A 25 5.82 -5.06 -25.98
N LEU A 26 6.02 -6.30 -25.51
CA LEU A 26 6.57 -6.56 -24.18
C LEU A 26 8.11 -6.47 -24.17
N PRO A 27 8.74 -6.09 -23.03
CA PRO A 27 8.14 -5.75 -21.75
C PRO A 27 7.61 -4.31 -21.68
N LEU A 28 6.43 -4.13 -21.07
CA LEU A 28 5.84 -2.84 -20.74
C LEU A 28 5.64 -2.72 -19.23
N GLU A 29 5.66 -1.50 -18.71
CA GLU A 29 5.22 -1.22 -17.35
C GLU A 29 3.69 -1.35 -17.23
N TRP A 30 3.20 -1.66 -16.02
CA TRP A 30 1.77 -1.94 -15.81
C TRP A 30 0.88 -0.72 -16.17
N THR A 31 1.37 0.49 -15.95
CA THR A 31 0.68 1.74 -16.30
C THR A 31 0.54 1.90 -17.81
N GLU A 32 1.55 1.52 -18.58
CA GLU A 32 1.53 1.55 -20.04
C GLU A 32 0.53 0.53 -20.57
N ILE A 33 0.58 -0.71 -20.06
CA ILE A 33 -0.37 -1.77 -20.40
C ILE A 33 -1.82 -1.31 -20.19
N LEU A 34 -2.12 -0.73 -19.02
CA LEU A 34 -3.49 -0.40 -18.62
C LEU A 34 -4.01 0.93 -19.17
N PHE A 35 -3.16 1.95 -19.27
CA PHE A 35 -3.62 3.32 -19.47
C PHE A 35 -3.10 4.00 -20.73
N CYS A 36 -2.04 3.50 -21.37
CA CYS A 36 -1.63 4.05 -22.66
C CYS A 36 -2.71 3.77 -23.71
N GLN A 37 -3.14 4.83 -24.41
CA GLN A 37 -4.21 4.79 -25.40
C GLN A 37 -3.70 4.69 -26.85
N THR A 38 -2.38 4.71 -27.07
CA THR A 38 -1.80 4.57 -28.40
C THR A 38 -1.54 3.11 -28.74
N GLU A 39 -1.46 2.79 -30.03
CA GLU A 39 -1.10 1.45 -30.49
C GLU A 39 0.35 1.08 -30.16
N THR A 40 1.22 2.07 -29.92
CA THR A 40 2.65 1.87 -29.64
C THR A 40 2.96 1.50 -28.19
N CYS A 41 2.17 1.94 -27.20
CA CYS A 41 2.39 1.60 -25.78
C CYS A 41 1.18 1.01 -25.04
N GLY A 42 0.03 0.84 -25.71
CA GLY A 42 -1.19 0.31 -25.11
C GLY A 42 -1.47 -1.15 -25.48
N VAL A 43 -1.88 -1.94 -24.47
CA VAL A 43 -2.43 -3.30 -24.64
C VAL A 43 -3.89 -3.33 -24.22
N PHE A 44 -4.16 -3.01 -22.95
CA PHE A 44 -5.51 -2.93 -22.42
C PHE A 44 -6.11 -1.54 -22.66
N GLY A 45 -5.34 -0.46 -22.44
CA GLY A 45 -5.84 0.92 -22.55
C GLY A 45 -6.41 1.27 -23.93
N SER A 46 -5.71 0.86 -24.99
CA SER A 46 -6.06 1.08 -26.41
C SER A 46 -7.07 0.09 -26.99
N ALA A 47 -7.40 -0.99 -26.28
CA ALA A 47 -8.35 -2.01 -26.75
C ALA A 47 -9.81 -1.52 -26.73
N ASP A 48 -10.64 -2.11 -27.59
CA ASP A 48 -12.09 -1.90 -27.59
C ASP A 48 -12.76 -2.58 -26.37
N LEU A 49 -14.05 -2.28 -26.14
CA LEU A 49 -14.76 -2.78 -24.95
C LEU A 49 -14.86 -4.31 -24.92
N ALA A 50 -15.13 -4.94 -26.07
CA ALA A 50 -15.27 -6.38 -26.16
C ALA A 50 -13.94 -7.08 -25.84
N THR A 51 -12.82 -6.60 -26.39
CA THR A 51 -11.49 -7.14 -26.07
C THR A 51 -11.12 -6.91 -24.62
N LYS A 52 -11.44 -5.75 -24.03
CA LYS A 52 -11.21 -5.48 -22.60
C LYS A 52 -11.95 -6.48 -21.70
N GLN A 53 -13.21 -6.76 -22.01
CA GLN A 53 -14.00 -7.74 -21.27
C GLN A 53 -13.44 -9.16 -21.40
N ALA A 54 -13.08 -9.57 -22.61
CA ALA A 54 -12.51 -10.89 -22.86
C ALA A 54 -11.13 -11.06 -22.20
N MET A 55 -10.27 -10.03 -22.25
CA MET A 55 -9.01 -10.00 -21.50
C MET A 55 -9.25 -10.11 -19.99
N GLY A 56 -10.25 -9.40 -19.46
CA GLY A 56 -10.64 -9.46 -18.05
C GLY A 56 -11.05 -10.87 -17.61
N GLN A 57 -11.79 -11.60 -18.43
CA GLN A 57 -12.18 -12.98 -18.18
C GLN A 57 -10.98 -13.95 -18.19
N ASP A 58 -9.95 -13.64 -18.98
CA ASP A 58 -8.73 -14.45 -19.09
C ASP A 58 -7.68 -14.19 -17.99
N GLN A 59 -7.80 -13.10 -17.21
CA GLN A 59 -6.79 -12.67 -16.23
C GLN A 59 -6.40 -13.77 -15.24
N PHE A 60 -7.39 -14.42 -14.63
CA PHE A 60 -7.15 -15.45 -13.63
C PHE A 60 -6.51 -16.70 -14.26
N ARG A 61 -7.00 -17.12 -15.43
CA ARG A 61 -6.46 -18.25 -16.19
C ARG A 61 -5.00 -18.00 -16.58
N PHE A 62 -4.69 -16.78 -17.02
CA PHE A 62 -3.33 -16.36 -17.33
C PHE A 62 -2.43 -16.34 -16.09
N ALA A 63 -2.89 -15.72 -15.00
CA ALA A 63 -2.12 -15.69 -13.75
C ALA A 63 -1.81 -17.09 -13.22
N LEU A 64 -2.78 -18.01 -13.27
CA LEU A 64 -2.58 -19.40 -12.87
C LEU A 64 -1.60 -20.13 -13.80
N ALA A 65 -1.71 -19.94 -15.11
CA ALA A 65 -0.79 -20.55 -16.07
C ALA A 65 0.66 -20.08 -15.85
N VAL A 66 0.87 -18.77 -15.66
CA VAL A 66 2.18 -18.18 -15.33
C VAL A 66 2.70 -18.72 -14.00
N PHE A 67 1.86 -18.80 -12.96
CA PHE A 67 2.26 -19.35 -11.66
C PHE A 67 2.63 -20.83 -11.76
N SER A 68 1.89 -21.63 -12.53
CA SER A 68 2.17 -23.05 -12.70
C SER A 68 3.52 -23.31 -13.38
N GLU A 69 3.94 -22.43 -14.30
CA GLU A 69 5.21 -22.56 -15.01
C GLU A 69 6.38 -21.89 -14.28
N TYR A 70 6.14 -20.78 -13.58
CA TYR A 70 7.17 -20.01 -12.89
C TYR A 70 6.86 -19.76 -11.39
N PRO A 71 6.58 -20.81 -10.59
CA PRO A 71 6.07 -20.65 -9.22
C PRO A 71 7.03 -19.89 -8.32
N THR A 72 8.34 -20.20 -8.39
CA THR A 72 9.36 -19.53 -7.59
C THR A 72 9.51 -18.06 -7.97
N ALA A 73 9.57 -17.75 -9.26
CA ALA A 73 9.75 -16.38 -9.73
C ALA A 73 8.54 -15.49 -9.36
N VAL A 74 7.32 -16.03 -9.52
CA VAL A 74 6.11 -15.33 -9.08
C VAL A 74 6.11 -15.16 -7.56
N SER A 75 6.40 -16.21 -6.79
CA SER A 75 6.40 -16.13 -5.32
C SER A 75 7.40 -15.13 -4.77
N VAL A 76 8.62 -15.10 -5.32
CA VAL A 76 9.66 -14.11 -4.94
C VAL A 76 9.23 -12.69 -5.33
N GLY A 77 8.64 -12.51 -6.52
CA GLY A 77 8.11 -11.23 -6.95
C GLY A 77 7.02 -10.72 -6.01
N LEU A 78 6.02 -11.55 -5.70
CA LEU A 78 4.93 -11.20 -4.78
C LEU A 78 5.43 -10.87 -3.37
N ALA A 79 6.41 -11.62 -2.86
CA ALA A 79 7.04 -11.33 -1.58
C ALA A 79 7.80 -10.00 -1.59
N GLY A 80 8.52 -9.71 -2.68
CA GLY A 80 9.21 -8.44 -2.88
C GLY A 80 8.25 -7.25 -2.91
N GLU A 81 7.15 -7.35 -3.67
CA GLU A 81 6.13 -6.30 -3.73
C GLU A 81 5.39 -6.12 -2.40
N PHE A 82 5.10 -7.20 -1.67
CA PHE A 82 4.58 -7.14 -0.30
C PHE A 82 5.52 -6.37 0.64
N LEU A 83 6.81 -6.72 0.66
CA LEU A 83 7.80 -6.06 1.50
C LEU A 83 7.98 -4.58 1.13
N ARG A 84 7.95 -4.28 -0.18
CA ARG A 84 7.96 -2.89 -0.67
C ARG A 84 6.72 -2.13 -0.20
N GLN A 85 5.54 -2.72 -0.31
CA GLN A 85 4.31 -2.06 0.11
C GLN A 85 4.29 -1.73 1.60
N LEU A 86 4.92 -2.53 2.48
CA LEU A 86 4.97 -2.25 3.93
C LEU A 86 5.58 -0.89 4.29
N THR A 87 6.47 -0.36 3.45
CA THR A 87 7.17 0.91 3.70
C THR A 87 6.66 2.07 2.86
N MET A 88 5.85 1.83 1.83
CA MET A 88 5.33 2.87 0.92
C MET A 88 4.18 3.67 1.52
N ILE A 89 4.49 4.61 2.41
CA ILE A 89 3.52 5.47 3.10
C ILE A 89 3.50 6.91 2.57
N GLY A 90 3.99 7.12 1.35
CA GLY A 90 4.00 8.44 0.72
C GLY A 90 2.60 9.00 0.45
N VAL A 91 2.56 10.32 0.25
CA VAL A 91 1.36 11.04 -0.19
C VAL A 91 1.64 11.87 -1.45
N SER A 92 2.66 11.47 -2.22
CA SER A 92 3.05 12.07 -3.50
C SER A 92 1.88 12.18 -4.49
N ASP A 93 0.97 11.20 -4.49
CA ASP A 93 -0.25 11.19 -5.32
C ASP A 93 -1.27 12.29 -4.97
N ALA A 94 -1.08 13.03 -3.88
CA ALA A 94 -1.94 14.16 -3.53
C ALA A 94 -1.72 15.37 -4.45
N HIS A 95 -0.61 15.41 -5.19
CA HIS A 95 -0.32 16.44 -6.18
C HIS A 95 -0.63 15.95 -7.59
N TYR A 96 -1.27 16.79 -8.41
CA TYR A 96 -1.51 16.48 -9.82
C TYR A 96 -0.29 16.84 -10.67
N ALA A 97 0.33 15.82 -11.25
CA ALA A 97 1.40 16.02 -12.22
C ALA A 97 0.87 16.68 -13.53
N PRO A 98 1.73 17.38 -14.30
CA PRO A 98 1.29 18.13 -15.49
C PRO A 98 0.59 17.27 -16.56
N ASP A 99 1.05 16.03 -16.74
CA ASP A 99 0.46 15.04 -17.64
C ASP A 99 -0.96 14.65 -17.20
N ALA A 100 -1.19 14.46 -15.90
CA ALA A 100 -2.51 14.20 -15.34
C ALA A 100 -3.46 15.39 -15.56
N LEU A 101 -2.97 16.63 -15.37
CA LEU A 101 -3.76 17.84 -15.65
C LEU A 101 -4.13 17.94 -17.14
N GLN A 102 -3.23 17.56 -18.06
CA GLN A 102 -3.53 17.52 -19.49
C GLN A 102 -4.63 16.48 -19.81
N ALA A 103 -4.58 15.31 -19.16
CA ALA A 103 -5.62 14.30 -19.29
C ALA A 103 -6.97 14.78 -18.74
N PHE A 104 -6.98 15.58 -17.67
CA PHE A 104 -8.21 16.18 -17.15
C PHE A 104 -8.78 17.25 -18.07
N ALA A 105 -7.94 18.06 -18.70
CA ALA A 105 -8.39 19.10 -19.64
C ALA A 105 -9.22 18.54 -20.80
N THR A 106 -8.93 17.31 -21.24
CA THR A 106 -9.65 16.65 -22.34
C THR A 106 -10.89 15.86 -21.88
N ARG A 107 -11.02 15.58 -20.58
CA ARG A 107 -12.06 14.67 -20.03
C ARG A 107 -13.06 15.34 -19.11
N LEU A 108 -12.74 16.52 -18.57
CA LEU A 108 -13.61 17.25 -17.66
C LEU A 108 -14.32 18.40 -18.36
N PRO A 109 -15.58 18.71 -17.99
CA PRO A 109 -16.22 19.96 -18.35
C PRO A 109 -15.36 21.15 -17.89
N ALA A 110 -15.35 22.23 -18.69
CA ALA A 110 -14.48 23.39 -18.44
C ALA A 110 -14.60 23.94 -17.01
N ALA A 111 -15.81 24.03 -16.46
CA ALA A 111 -16.03 24.50 -15.09
C ALA A 111 -15.36 23.62 -14.02
N GLU A 112 -15.39 22.29 -14.19
CA GLU A 112 -14.74 21.36 -13.25
C GLU A 112 -13.23 21.36 -13.44
N PHE A 113 -12.74 21.47 -14.69
CA PHE A 113 -11.31 21.62 -14.94
C PHE A 113 -10.75 22.88 -14.28
N THR A 114 -11.47 24.01 -14.35
CA THR A 114 -11.10 25.25 -13.64
C THR A 114 -11.03 25.04 -12.12
N ARG A 115 -11.92 24.25 -11.53
CA ARG A 115 -11.84 23.92 -10.10
C ARG A 115 -10.62 23.07 -9.76
N VAL A 116 -10.28 22.10 -10.61
CA VAL A 116 -9.12 21.23 -10.43
C VAL A 116 -7.82 22.02 -10.48
N ILE A 117 -7.61 22.86 -11.50
CA ILE A 117 -6.36 23.65 -11.64
C ILE A 117 -6.20 24.71 -10.54
N ASN A 118 -7.32 25.18 -9.95
CA ASN A 118 -7.31 26.10 -8.82
C ASN A 118 -7.24 25.41 -7.45
N SER A 119 -7.24 24.07 -7.42
CA SER A 119 -7.17 23.32 -6.18
C SER A 119 -5.75 23.32 -5.60
N ARG A 120 -5.63 23.08 -4.30
CA ARG A 120 -4.31 22.91 -3.65
C ARG A 120 -3.54 21.75 -4.29
N ALA A 121 -4.22 20.67 -4.67
CA ALA A 121 -3.59 19.52 -5.33
C ALA A 121 -2.89 19.89 -6.65
N ALA A 122 -3.41 20.87 -7.40
CA ALA A 122 -2.76 21.34 -8.63
C ALA A 122 -1.64 22.37 -8.38
N ILE A 123 -1.81 23.26 -7.40
CA ILE A 123 -0.92 24.43 -7.23
C ILE A 123 0.26 24.15 -6.29
N SER A 124 0.06 23.36 -5.23
CA SER A 124 1.05 23.25 -4.16
C SER A 124 2.14 22.19 -4.46
N SER A 125 3.08 22.55 -5.33
CA SER A 125 4.29 21.73 -5.53
C SER A 125 5.08 21.65 -4.22
N GLY A 126 5.58 20.46 -3.88
CA GLY A 126 6.37 20.19 -2.66
C GLY A 126 5.57 20.00 -1.36
N THR A 127 4.27 20.34 -1.31
CA THR A 127 3.44 20.08 -0.11
C THR A 127 3.24 18.57 0.11
N ALA A 128 3.10 17.81 -0.98
CA ALA A 128 3.04 16.35 -0.93
C ALA A 128 4.34 15.73 -0.39
N ASP A 129 5.50 16.26 -0.78
CA ASP A 129 6.81 15.80 -0.30
C ASP A 129 6.99 16.10 1.19
N TYR A 130 6.57 17.30 1.62
CA TYR A 130 6.57 17.68 3.04
C TYR A 130 5.71 16.72 3.87
N TYR A 131 4.45 16.49 3.48
CA TYR A 131 3.58 15.56 4.21
C TYR A 131 4.07 14.12 4.15
N THR A 132 4.71 13.72 3.06
CA THR A 132 5.39 12.42 2.94
C THR A 132 6.50 12.30 3.99
N ALA A 133 7.40 13.28 4.06
CA ALA A 133 8.48 13.30 5.04
C ALA A 133 7.97 13.28 6.48
N VAL A 134 6.93 14.07 6.79
CA VAL A 134 6.28 14.07 8.11
C VAL A 134 5.68 12.70 8.41
N SER A 135 5.00 12.07 7.45
CA SER A 135 4.39 10.74 7.63
C SER A 135 5.45 9.68 7.93
N TYR A 136 6.57 9.69 7.22
CA TYR A 136 7.71 8.81 7.49
C TYR A 136 8.32 9.07 8.86
N LEU A 137 8.55 10.34 9.22
CA LEU A 137 9.13 10.70 10.51
C LEU A 137 8.27 10.24 11.68
N PHE A 138 6.98 10.57 11.68
CA PHE A 138 6.07 10.21 12.78
C PHE A 138 5.86 8.70 12.88
N THR A 139 5.73 8.00 11.74
CA THR A 139 5.60 6.54 11.74
C THR A 139 6.88 5.90 12.26
N GLY A 140 8.05 6.35 11.82
CA GLY A 140 9.35 5.86 12.28
C GLY A 140 9.55 6.07 13.79
N ILE A 141 9.29 7.27 14.31
CA ILE A 141 9.35 7.56 15.75
C ILE A 141 8.42 6.63 16.53
N SER A 142 7.20 6.42 16.05
CA SER A 142 6.21 5.57 16.71
C SER A 142 6.66 4.11 16.76
N ILE A 143 7.19 3.56 15.66
CA ILE A 143 7.74 2.20 15.62
C ILE A 143 8.89 2.04 16.62
N LEU A 144 9.79 3.02 16.72
CA LEU A 144 10.93 2.97 17.64
C LEU A 144 10.51 3.13 19.11
N ALA A 145 9.46 3.91 19.39
CA ALA A 145 9.04 4.23 20.75
C ALA A 145 8.09 3.19 21.38
N ILE A 146 7.33 2.42 20.58
CA ILE A 146 6.40 1.41 21.09
C ILE A 146 7.10 0.29 21.90
N PRO A 147 8.19 -0.37 21.42
CA PRO A 147 8.85 -1.44 22.16
C PRO A 147 9.33 -1.05 23.57
N PRO A 148 10.10 0.05 23.78
CA PRO A 148 10.53 0.42 25.13
C PRO A 148 9.37 0.80 26.05
N LEU A 149 8.30 1.39 25.51
CA LEU A 149 7.09 1.67 26.30
C LEU A 149 6.38 0.38 26.74
N LEU A 150 6.24 -0.60 25.86
CA LEU A 150 5.68 -1.91 26.20
C LEU A 150 6.53 -2.65 27.23
N MET A 151 7.86 -2.55 27.13
CA MET A 151 8.79 -3.09 28.13
C MET A 151 8.62 -2.39 29.49
N SER A 152 8.49 -1.06 29.51
CA SER A 152 8.25 -0.29 30.74
C SER A 152 6.95 -0.70 31.42
N VAL A 153 5.85 -0.77 30.65
CA VAL A 153 4.53 -1.22 31.13
C VAL A 153 4.60 -2.65 31.67
N SER A 154 5.32 -3.54 30.99
CA SER A 154 5.47 -4.94 31.42
C SER A 154 6.27 -5.08 32.71
N ARG A 155 7.37 -4.34 32.88
CA ARG A 155 8.20 -4.35 34.10
C ARG A 155 7.44 -3.81 35.32
N GLN A 156 6.67 -2.74 35.13
CA GLN A 156 5.85 -2.16 36.19
C GLN A 156 4.71 -3.08 36.65
N ASN A 157 4.27 -3.99 35.79
CA ASN A 157 3.21 -4.95 36.09
C ASN A 157 3.72 -6.15 36.90
N ILE A 158 4.96 -6.59 36.67
CA ILE A 158 5.59 -7.70 37.44
C ILE A 158 5.80 -7.30 38.91
N SER A 159 6.12 -6.03 39.19
CA SER A 159 6.41 -5.55 40.54
C SER A 159 5.16 -5.36 41.42
N ASN A 160 3.95 -5.26 40.85
CA ASN A 160 2.73 -4.98 41.60
C ASN A 160 1.65 -5.97 41.16
N SER A 161 1.54 -7.09 41.91
CA SER A 161 0.71 -8.28 41.64
C SER A 161 -0.81 -8.03 41.76
N SER A 162 -1.33 -7.00 41.10
CA SER A 162 -2.78 -6.79 41.00
C SER A 162 -3.32 -7.46 39.75
N ARG A 163 -4.20 -8.45 39.93
CA ARG A 163 -4.87 -9.22 38.86
C ARG A 163 -5.59 -8.33 37.83
N SER A 164 -6.07 -7.15 38.24
CA SER A 164 -6.69 -6.14 37.37
C SER A 164 -5.72 -5.48 36.38
N ARG A 165 -4.43 -5.36 36.72
CA ARG A 165 -3.43 -4.67 35.89
C ARG A 165 -2.85 -5.60 34.81
N ARG A 166 -2.76 -6.90 35.09
CA ARG A 166 -2.42 -7.93 34.11
C ARG A 166 -3.42 -7.99 32.95
N THR A 167 -4.71 -7.90 33.24
CA THR A 167 -5.78 -7.94 32.22
C THR A 167 -5.74 -6.72 31.28
N SER A 168 -5.41 -5.52 31.78
CA SER A 168 -5.28 -4.33 30.93
C SER A 168 -4.11 -4.43 29.94
N VAL A 169 -2.96 -4.96 30.36
CA VAL A 169 -1.79 -5.10 29.48
C VAL A 169 -2.04 -6.13 28.37
N GLU A 170 -2.69 -7.24 28.68
CA GLU A 170 -3.03 -8.25 27.65
C GLU A 170 -4.02 -7.70 26.62
N LYS A 171 -5.01 -6.90 27.04
CA LYS A 171 -5.92 -6.20 26.12
C LYS A 171 -5.18 -5.25 25.16
N ILE A 172 -4.16 -4.55 25.64
CA ILE A 172 -3.35 -3.64 24.81
C ILE A 172 -2.51 -4.44 23.82
N LYS A 173 -1.83 -5.51 24.27
CA LYS A 173 -1.08 -6.38 23.36
C LYS A 173 -1.98 -6.94 22.26
N MET A 174 -3.19 -7.37 22.61
CA MET A 174 -4.18 -7.86 21.65
C MET A 174 -4.61 -6.75 20.67
N ALA A 175 -4.88 -5.53 21.17
CA ALA A 175 -5.22 -4.40 20.32
C ALA A 175 -4.07 -4.05 19.36
N LEU A 176 -2.83 -3.96 19.85
CA LEU A 176 -1.67 -3.71 19.01
C LEU A 176 -1.42 -4.81 18.00
N ALA A 177 -1.61 -6.09 18.38
CA ALA A 177 -1.51 -7.22 17.47
C ALA A 177 -2.57 -7.14 16.36
N LEU A 178 -3.80 -6.74 16.69
CA LEU A 178 -4.87 -6.53 15.71
C LEU A 178 -4.52 -5.37 14.76
N LEU A 179 -4.08 -4.22 15.29
CA LEU A 179 -3.67 -3.06 14.48
C LEU A 179 -2.50 -3.41 13.56
N PHE A 180 -1.50 -4.10 14.08
CA PHE A 180 -0.36 -4.60 13.31
C PHE A 180 -0.80 -5.58 12.22
N SER A 181 -1.70 -6.52 12.55
CA SER A 181 -2.23 -7.46 11.55
C SER A 181 -3.00 -6.76 10.44
N GLY A 182 -3.77 -5.72 10.76
CA GLY A 182 -4.46 -4.89 9.76
C GLY A 182 -3.49 -4.17 8.84
N TYR A 183 -2.41 -3.60 9.42
CA TYR A 183 -1.35 -2.93 8.66
C TYR A 183 -0.63 -3.88 7.69
N VAL A 184 -0.26 -5.07 8.18
CA VAL A 184 0.39 -6.12 7.37
C VAL A 184 -0.57 -6.69 6.32
N ALA A 185 -1.83 -6.93 6.68
CA ALA A 185 -2.84 -7.45 5.75
C ALA A 185 -3.10 -6.47 4.60
N ASN A 186 -3.16 -5.17 4.87
CA ASN A 186 -3.27 -4.14 3.83
C ASN A 186 -2.06 -4.19 2.88
N ALA A 187 -0.84 -4.38 3.41
CA ALA A 187 0.36 -4.50 2.57
C ALA A 187 0.31 -5.73 1.68
N ALA A 188 -0.12 -6.87 2.23
CA ALA A 188 -0.26 -8.12 1.50
C ALA A 188 -1.30 -7.99 0.41
N ILE A 189 -2.51 -7.53 0.73
CA ILE A 189 -3.60 -7.39 -0.25
C ILE A 189 -3.20 -6.43 -1.37
N CYS A 190 -2.75 -5.22 -1.03
CA CYS A 190 -2.43 -4.20 -2.04
C CYS A 190 -1.16 -4.51 -2.82
N GLY A 191 -0.12 -5.03 -2.16
CA GLY A 191 1.16 -5.33 -2.81
C GLY A 191 1.12 -6.56 -3.70
N ILE A 192 0.36 -7.60 -3.31
CA ILE A 192 0.29 -8.87 -4.05
C ILE A 192 -0.74 -8.80 -5.19
N ILE A 193 -1.93 -8.23 -4.95
CA ILE A 193 -3.05 -8.31 -5.91
C ILE A 193 -3.02 -7.18 -6.94
N ALA A 194 -2.61 -5.98 -6.53
CA ALA A 194 -2.56 -4.83 -7.42
C ALA A 194 -1.12 -4.61 -7.90
N HIS A 195 -0.49 -3.56 -7.39
CA HIS A 195 0.91 -3.22 -7.55
C HIS A 195 1.20 -2.23 -6.43
N PRO A 196 2.37 -2.28 -5.77
CA PRO A 196 2.59 -1.40 -4.64
C PRO A 196 2.62 0.08 -5.02
N TYR A 197 1.93 0.84 -4.19
CA TYR A 197 1.64 2.24 -4.43
C TYR A 197 1.48 2.97 -3.09
N ASP A 198 1.96 4.21 -3.02
CA ASP A 198 2.06 4.98 -1.77
C ASP A 198 0.70 5.21 -1.10
N ARG A 199 -0.34 5.48 -1.91
CA ARG A 199 -1.71 5.69 -1.41
C ARG A 199 -2.29 4.54 -0.58
N PHE A 200 -1.78 3.33 -0.71
CA PHE A 200 -2.37 2.17 -0.05
C PHE A 200 -1.99 2.11 1.43
N GLN A 201 -0.71 2.26 1.80
CA GLN A 201 -0.37 2.31 3.22
C GLN A 201 -0.60 3.68 3.84
N SER A 202 -0.45 4.78 3.11
CA SER A 202 -0.64 6.12 3.70
C SER A 202 -2.05 6.32 4.28
N ARG A 203 -3.07 5.67 3.72
CA ARG A 203 -4.45 5.66 4.25
C ARG A 203 -4.60 5.03 5.63
N ILE A 204 -3.69 4.18 6.05
CA ILE A 204 -3.74 3.47 7.34
C ILE A 204 -2.49 3.64 8.20
N ALA A 205 -1.45 4.31 7.69
CA ALA A 205 -0.19 4.51 8.41
C ALA A 205 -0.36 5.23 9.74
N TRP A 206 -1.37 6.09 9.86
CA TRP A 206 -1.76 6.79 11.09
C TRP A 206 -2.15 5.87 12.25
N ILE A 207 -2.47 4.59 11.99
CA ILE A 207 -2.72 3.60 13.04
C ILE A 207 -1.49 3.39 13.93
N VAL A 208 -0.29 3.50 13.36
CA VAL A 208 0.97 3.32 14.10
C VAL A 208 1.18 4.42 15.15
N PRO A 209 1.14 5.73 14.82
CA PRO A 209 1.22 6.79 15.83
C PRO A 209 0.03 6.78 16.79
N LEU A 210 -1.17 6.36 16.37
CA LEU A 210 -2.28 6.17 17.29
C LEU A 210 -1.96 5.10 18.35
N GLY A 211 -1.40 3.96 17.92
CA GLY A 211 -0.95 2.89 18.83
C GLY A 211 0.07 3.41 19.83
N PHE A 212 1.03 4.21 19.37
CA PHE A 212 2.00 4.89 20.24
C PHE A 212 1.33 5.78 21.28
N ILE A 213 0.37 6.62 20.89
CA ILE A 213 -0.37 7.51 21.81
C ILE A 213 -1.09 6.69 22.88
N VAL A 214 -1.81 5.63 22.47
CA VAL A 214 -2.57 4.76 23.40
C VAL A 214 -1.64 4.13 24.43
N VAL A 215 -0.51 3.55 24.00
CA VAL A 215 0.45 2.92 24.91
C VAL A 215 1.06 3.97 25.86
N SER A 216 1.36 5.17 25.36
CA SER A 216 1.93 6.27 26.15
C SER A 216 0.99 6.76 27.25
N LEU A 217 -0.29 7.01 26.91
CA LEU A 217 -1.30 7.43 27.88
C LEU A 217 -1.50 6.40 29.00
N ILE A 218 -1.47 5.12 28.64
CA ILE A 218 -1.62 4.04 29.62
C ILE A 218 -0.38 3.92 30.50
N SER A 219 0.81 3.99 29.90
CA SER A 219 2.08 4.02 30.64
C SER A 219 2.10 5.15 31.68
N ALA A 220 1.68 6.36 31.28
CA ALA A 220 1.56 7.51 32.17
C ALA A 220 0.54 7.28 33.29
N ALA A 221 -0.65 6.73 32.98
CA ALA A 221 -1.68 6.43 33.96
C ALA A 221 -1.21 5.40 35.02
N ILE A 222 -0.49 4.37 34.60
CA ILE A 222 0.08 3.36 35.52
C ILE A 222 1.15 4.00 36.42
N PHE A 223 2.01 4.85 35.86
CA PHE A 223 3.06 5.54 36.60
C PHE A 223 2.50 6.46 37.69
N VAL A 224 1.51 7.30 37.36
CA VAL A 224 0.86 8.21 38.32
C VAL A 224 0.21 7.42 39.45
N ARG A 225 -0.51 6.34 39.14
CA ARG A 225 -1.17 5.50 40.15
C ARG A 225 -0.17 4.80 41.09
N ASN A 226 1.01 4.43 40.60
CA ASN A 226 2.07 3.84 41.43
C ASN A 226 2.71 4.85 42.39
N LYS A 227 2.79 6.14 42.04
CA LYS A 227 3.27 7.20 42.95
C LYS A 227 2.25 7.52 44.04
N GLY A 228 0.96 7.58 43.70
CA GLY A 228 -0.11 7.93 44.66
C GLY A 228 -0.39 6.87 45.74
N GLY A 229 0.03 5.62 45.54
CA GLY A 229 -0.15 4.53 46.52
C GLY A 229 1.00 4.33 47.51
N ARG A 230 1.98 5.24 47.56
CA ARG A 230 3.11 5.21 48.51
C ARG A 230 3.01 6.30 49.59
N VAL A 231 1.80 6.75 49.93
CA VAL A 231 1.53 7.66 51.06
C VAL A 231 0.91 6.87 52.19
#